data_AF-A0A1G4IGK1-F1
#
_entry.id   AF-A0A1G4IGK1-F1
#
_cell.length_a   1.000
_cell.length_b   1.000
_cell.length_c   1.000
_cell.angle_alpha   90.00
_cell.angle_beta   90.00
_cell.angle_gamma   90.00
#
_symmetry.space_group_name_H-M   'P 1'
#
loop_
_entity.id
_entity.type
_entity.pdbx_description
1 polymer ?
#
loop_
_entity_poly.entity_id
_entity_poly.type
_entity_poly.pdbx_seq_one_letter_code
_entity_poly.pdbx_strand_id
1 'polypeptide(L)'
;MIACKKPFAAAQLASDLQRCFLRHEWGTTAFDDSYREFERQRADDDNEYKAPSARLDPEVYRQLWNGLRVRVGVHTGLCDIRHDEVTKGYDYYGRTSNMAARTESVANGGQVLLTRAAYLSLSNSERGQLDVTALGSMSLRGVPEPVEMYQLNAVVGRSFAALRLDHEVVEDGDLSSTSFSDTGSLRGSINASAQKFSISIKAVFGAFAPAHQQQLLMPLCERWQVSLPPSSKATWNEEYCEGVIRRIAVKVGRVADHCAASGSEHSVSTLGSASLIIISNHGLERELHGN
;
A
#
# COMPACT_ATOMS: atom_id res chain seq x y z
N MET A 1 13.51 -3.68 -6.36
CA MET A 1 13.11 -3.86 -7.77
C MET A 1 14.17 -4.68 -8.47
N ILE A 2 13.82 -5.63 -9.35
CA ILE A 2 14.78 -6.46 -10.10
C ILE A 2 14.44 -6.37 -11.59
N ALA A 3 15.44 -6.08 -12.42
CA ALA A 3 15.31 -6.09 -13.88
C ALA A 3 16.02 -7.32 -14.46
N CYS A 4 15.42 -7.93 -15.50
CA CYS A 4 15.98 -9.09 -16.17
C CYS A 4 15.92 -8.91 -17.68
N LYS A 5 17.01 -9.27 -18.37
CA LYS A 5 17.07 -9.26 -19.84
C LYS A 5 16.24 -10.38 -20.48
N LYS A 6 16.00 -11.48 -19.74
CA LYS A 6 15.28 -12.66 -20.23
C LYS A 6 14.02 -12.90 -19.38
N PRO A 7 12.82 -12.96 -19.96
CA PRO A 7 11.57 -13.19 -19.22
C PRO A 7 11.60 -14.50 -18.42
N PHE A 8 12.11 -15.58 -18.99
CA PHE A 8 12.18 -16.87 -18.30
C PHE A 8 13.09 -16.86 -17.08
N ALA A 9 14.22 -16.14 -17.14
CA ALA A 9 15.10 -15.98 -15.99
C ALA A 9 14.40 -15.25 -14.83
N ALA A 10 13.55 -14.26 -15.12
CA ALA A 10 12.77 -13.56 -14.10
C ALA A 10 11.72 -14.49 -13.45
N ALA A 11 11.02 -15.28 -14.26
CA ALA A 11 10.05 -16.26 -13.76
C ALA A 11 10.73 -17.35 -12.90
N GLN A 12 11.89 -17.83 -13.34
CA GLN A 12 12.68 -18.81 -12.59
C GLN A 12 13.18 -18.24 -11.26
N LEU A 13 13.73 -17.02 -11.27
CA LEU A 13 14.16 -16.33 -10.05
C LEU A 13 12.99 -16.18 -9.06
N ALA A 14 11.82 -15.76 -9.53
CA ALA A 14 10.64 -15.63 -8.69
C ALA A 14 10.19 -16.98 -8.10
N SER A 15 10.26 -18.05 -8.90
CA SER A 15 9.94 -19.41 -8.47
C SER A 15 10.93 -19.93 -7.41
N ASP A 16 12.22 -19.77 -7.68
CA ASP A 16 13.28 -20.24 -6.80
C ASP A 16 13.33 -19.44 -5.50
N LEU A 17 13.05 -18.14 -5.53
CA LEU A 17 12.88 -17.33 -4.33
C LEU A 17 11.87 -17.96 -3.37
N GLN A 18 10.69 -18.36 -3.87
CA GLN A 18 9.67 -18.99 -3.03
C GLN A 18 10.12 -20.32 -2.43
N ARG A 19 10.83 -21.14 -3.22
CA ARG A 19 11.33 -22.45 -2.77
C ARG A 19 12.49 -22.33 -1.79
N CYS A 20 13.40 -21.40 -2.02
CA CYS A 20 14.53 -21.11 -1.15
C CYS A 20 14.04 -20.60 0.21
N PHE A 21 13.10 -19.65 0.24
CA PHE A 21 12.54 -19.13 1.50
C PHE A 21 11.80 -20.22 2.28
N LEU A 22 11.09 -21.11 1.59
CA LEU A 22 10.44 -22.27 2.22
C LEU A 22 11.44 -23.24 2.86
N ARG A 23 12.58 -23.49 2.21
CA ARG A 23 13.61 -24.44 2.70
C ARG A 23 14.58 -23.81 3.70
N HIS A 24 14.52 -22.49 3.89
CA HIS A 24 15.47 -21.80 4.75
C HIS A 24 15.23 -22.10 6.22
N GLU A 25 16.30 -22.27 6.98
CA GLU A 25 16.25 -22.48 8.43
C GLU A 25 16.22 -21.13 9.15
N TRP A 26 15.00 -20.60 9.35
CA TRP A 26 14.80 -19.28 9.96
C TRP A 26 15.20 -19.20 11.44
N GLY A 27 15.42 -20.33 12.11
CA GLY A 27 15.77 -20.39 13.54
C GLY A 27 14.68 -19.89 14.50
N THR A 28 13.47 -19.61 13.99
CA THR A 28 12.32 -19.13 14.75
C THR A 28 11.02 -19.51 14.07
N THR A 29 9.95 -19.72 14.85
CA THR A 29 8.58 -19.90 14.36
C THR A 29 7.75 -18.61 14.43
N ALA A 30 8.32 -17.53 14.99
CA ALA A 30 7.59 -16.30 15.28
C ALA A 30 6.92 -15.69 14.02
N PHE A 31 7.56 -15.82 12.85
CA PHE A 31 6.97 -15.36 11.59
C PHE A 31 5.72 -16.17 11.23
N ASP A 32 5.82 -17.49 11.24
CA ASP A 32 4.70 -18.40 10.92
C ASP A 32 3.55 -18.26 11.91
N ASP A 33 3.86 -18.15 13.20
CA ASP A 33 2.90 -17.91 14.27
C ASP A 33 2.14 -16.59 14.04
N SER A 34 2.87 -15.51 13.74
CA SER A 34 2.28 -14.19 13.45
C SER A 34 1.38 -14.23 12.22
N TYR A 35 1.82 -14.84 11.11
CA TYR A 35 1.01 -14.92 9.89
C TYR A 35 -0.28 -15.70 10.10
N ARG A 36 -0.23 -16.83 10.82
CA ARG A 36 -1.43 -17.61 11.14
C ARG A 36 -2.37 -16.81 12.03
N GLU A 37 -1.84 -16.06 12.98
CA GLU A 37 -2.66 -15.22 13.85
C GLU A 37 -3.36 -14.09 13.09
N PHE A 38 -2.65 -13.39 12.20
CA PHE A 38 -3.25 -12.37 11.34
C PHE A 38 -4.37 -12.93 10.45
N GLU A 39 -4.18 -14.14 9.92
CA GLU A 39 -5.21 -14.82 9.13
C GLU A 39 -6.43 -15.23 9.96
N ARG A 40 -6.26 -15.64 11.23
CA ARG A 40 -7.39 -15.94 12.13
C ARG A 40 -8.18 -14.69 12.47
N GLN A 41 -7.49 -13.63 12.90
CA GLN A 41 -8.12 -12.34 13.21
C GLN A 41 -8.92 -11.82 12.02
N ARG A 42 -8.35 -11.91 10.82
CA ARG A 42 -9.06 -11.49 9.60
C ARG A 42 -10.26 -12.37 9.26
N ALA A 43 -10.21 -13.67 9.53
CA ALA A 43 -11.34 -14.57 9.32
C ALA A 43 -12.46 -14.35 10.35
N ASP A 44 -12.13 -13.85 11.54
CA ASP A 44 -13.12 -13.48 12.56
C ASP A 44 -13.82 -12.15 12.21
N ASP A 45 -13.09 -11.22 11.60
CA ASP A 45 -13.61 -9.92 11.15
C ASP A 45 -14.42 -10.01 9.83
N ASP A 46 -14.06 -10.93 8.94
CA ASP A 46 -14.65 -11.10 7.61
C ASP A 46 -15.02 -12.56 7.34
N ASN A 47 -16.32 -12.86 7.44
CA ASN A 47 -16.86 -14.20 7.22
C ASN A 47 -16.66 -14.73 5.79
N GLU A 48 -16.43 -13.86 4.80
CA GLU A 48 -16.12 -14.27 3.43
C GLU A 48 -14.64 -14.64 3.27
N TYR A 49 -13.77 -14.12 4.15
CA TYR A 49 -12.35 -14.41 4.14
C TYR A 49 -12.05 -15.84 4.61
N LYS A 50 -11.44 -16.63 3.72
CA LYS A 50 -10.95 -17.98 4.05
C LYS A 50 -9.45 -17.94 4.32
N ALA A 51 -9.07 -18.20 5.56
CA ALA A 51 -7.67 -18.30 5.98
C ALA A 51 -6.94 -19.41 5.20
N PRO A 52 -5.97 -19.09 4.31
CA PRO A 52 -5.35 -20.08 3.43
C PRO A 52 -4.39 -21.02 4.17
N SER A 53 -3.81 -20.60 5.29
CA SER A 53 -2.77 -21.37 5.99
C SER A 53 -3.04 -21.60 7.48
N ALA A 54 -3.81 -20.73 8.15
CA ALA A 54 -3.95 -20.76 9.61
C ALA A 54 -4.64 -22.00 10.19
N ARG A 55 -5.44 -22.70 9.38
CA ARG A 55 -6.20 -23.89 9.77
C ARG A 55 -5.62 -25.18 9.18
N LEU A 56 -4.45 -25.12 8.54
CA LEU A 56 -3.77 -26.32 8.04
C LEU A 56 -3.21 -27.13 9.21
N ASP A 57 -3.21 -28.45 9.04
CA ASP A 57 -2.49 -29.34 9.93
C ASP A 57 -1.00 -28.95 10.01
N PRO A 58 -0.34 -28.99 11.19
CA PRO A 58 1.06 -28.60 11.33
C PRO A 58 2.04 -29.30 10.37
N GLU A 59 1.79 -30.56 10.01
CA GLU A 59 2.65 -31.28 9.07
C GLU A 59 2.48 -30.77 7.64
N VAL A 60 1.22 -30.56 7.22
CA VAL A 60 0.90 -29.97 5.91
C VAL A 60 1.41 -28.53 5.83
N TYR A 61 1.29 -27.77 6.91
CA TYR A 61 1.77 -26.38 6.97
C TYR A 61 3.26 -26.32 6.67
N ARG A 62 4.09 -27.12 7.36
CA ARG A 62 5.56 -27.08 7.18
C ARG A 62 6.02 -27.46 5.77
N GLN A 63 5.23 -28.24 5.03
CA GLN A 63 5.52 -28.57 3.64
C GLN A 63 5.25 -27.41 2.68
N LEU A 64 4.38 -26.47 3.06
CA LEU A 64 3.91 -25.39 2.21
C LEU A 64 4.42 -24.02 2.65
N TRP A 65 4.58 -23.77 3.94
CA TRP A 65 4.84 -22.46 4.53
C TRP A 65 5.96 -22.54 5.58
N ASN A 66 6.87 -21.57 5.55
CA ASN A 66 7.96 -21.43 6.51
C ASN A 66 8.53 -20.00 6.42
N GLY A 67 8.60 -19.29 7.54
CA GLY A 67 9.24 -17.99 7.68
C GLY A 67 8.62 -16.85 6.88
N LEU A 68 9.47 -15.96 6.34
CA LEU A 68 9.01 -14.73 5.66
C LEU A 68 8.26 -15.05 4.35
N ARG A 69 7.09 -14.42 4.19
CA ARG A 69 6.23 -14.62 3.01
C ARG A 69 6.38 -13.47 2.01
N VAL A 70 7.20 -13.68 0.99
CA VAL A 70 7.48 -12.67 -0.05
C VAL A 70 6.41 -12.73 -1.14
N ARG A 71 5.81 -11.57 -1.46
CA ARG A 71 4.92 -11.41 -2.61
C ARG A 71 5.73 -10.92 -3.82
N VAL A 72 5.38 -11.39 -5.02
CA VAL A 72 6.15 -11.07 -6.24
C VAL A 72 5.19 -10.76 -7.39
N GLY A 73 5.47 -9.68 -8.12
CA GLY A 73 4.80 -9.34 -9.36
C GLY A 73 5.80 -9.19 -10.50
N VAL A 74 5.49 -9.77 -11.66
CA VAL A 74 6.34 -9.74 -12.85
C VAL A 74 5.57 -9.17 -14.03
N HIS A 75 6.17 -8.17 -14.66
CA HIS A 75 5.68 -7.57 -15.89
C HIS A 75 6.82 -7.45 -16.91
N THR A 76 6.46 -7.45 -18.19
CA THR A 76 7.41 -7.31 -19.30
C THR A 76 6.87 -6.26 -20.26
N GLY A 77 7.74 -5.33 -20.63
CA GLY A 77 7.41 -4.22 -21.51
C GLY A 77 8.63 -3.33 -21.75
N LEU A 78 8.46 -2.29 -22.57
CA LEU A 78 9.50 -1.30 -22.82
C LEU A 78 9.59 -0.31 -21.65
N CYS A 79 10.81 0.01 -21.23
CA CYS A 79 11.07 0.95 -20.15
C CYS A 79 11.90 2.13 -20.65
N ASP A 80 11.76 3.28 -19.99
CA ASP A 80 12.73 4.37 -20.07
C ASP A 80 13.91 4.02 -19.14
N ILE A 81 15.05 3.65 -19.73
CA ILE A 81 16.22 3.18 -18.99
C ILE A 81 17.18 4.36 -18.82
N ARG A 82 17.46 4.72 -17.57
CA ARG A 82 18.37 5.83 -17.24
C ARG A 82 19.59 5.29 -16.53
N HIS A 83 20.76 5.76 -16.95
CA HIS A 83 22.01 5.48 -16.27
C HIS A 83 22.33 6.65 -15.35
N ASP A 84 22.55 6.37 -14.07
CA ASP A 84 23.00 7.38 -13.12
C ASP A 84 24.52 7.45 -13.10
N GLU A 85 25.07 8.62 -13.43
CA GLU A 85 26.50 8.85 -13.47
C GLU A 85 27.17 8.77 -12.09
N VAL A 86 26.42 8.95 -11.00
CA VAL A 86 26.96 8.90 -9.63
C VAL A 86 26.99 7.46 -9.13
N THR A 87 25.85 6.77 -9.09
CA THR A 87 25.78 5.39 -8.59
C THR A 87 26.35 4.36 -9.57
N LYS A 88 26.57 4.75 -10.84
CA LYS A 88 26.89 3.84 -11.97
C LYS A 88 25.82 2.75 -12.18
N GLY A 89 24.63 2.97 -11.62
CA GLY A 89 23.49 2.08 -11.69
C GLY A 89 22.58 2.42 -12.87
N TYR A 90 21.68 1.49 -13.18
CA TYR A 90 20.58 1.70 -14.11
C TYR A 90 19.26 1.69 -13.36
N ASP A 91 18.39 2.63 -13.71
CA ASP A 91 17.02 2.68 -13.21
C ASP A 91 16.01 2.64 -14.36
N TYR A 92 14.80 2.17 -14.06
CA TYR A 92 13.78 1.81 -15.03
C TYR A 92 12.47 2.55 -14.72
N TYR A 93 12.13 3.50 -15.59
CA TYR A 93 10.97 4.36 -15.42
C TYR A 93 9.85 4.06 -16.42
N GLY A 94 8.67 4.60 -16.10
CA GLY A 94 7.50 4.61 -16.96
C GLY A 94 6.52 3.47 -16.66
N ARG A 95 5.57 3.29 -17.58
CA ARG A 95 4.39 2.44 -17.38
C ARG A 95 4.73 0.99 -17.03
N THR A 96 5.81 0.45 -17.59
CA THR A 96 6.22 -0.94 -17.36
C THR A 96 6.67 -1.16 -15.92
N SER A 97 7.48 -0.26 -15.34
CA SER A 97 7.89 -0.32 -13.94
C SER A 97 6.68 -0.21 -13.00
N ASN A 98 5.83 0.78 -13.26
CA ASN A 98 4.61 1.00 -12.45
C ASN A 98 3.65 -0.19 -12.53
N MET A 99 3.51 -0.83 -13.70
CA MET A 99 2.71 -2.03 -13.87
C MET A 99 3.27 -3.23 -13.09
N ALA A 100 4.60 -3.41 -13.10
CA ALA A 100 5.24 -4.45 -12.30
C ALA A 100 4.97 -4.26 -10.80
N ALA A 101 5.13 -3.03 -10.31
CA ALA A 101 4.85 -2.69 -8.91
C ALA A 101 3.37 -2.89 -8.54
N ARG A 102 2.44 -2.47 -9.41
CA ARG A 102 0.99 -2.70 -9.21
C ARG A 102 0.60 -4.17 -9.26
N THR A 103 1.31 -4.98 -10.05
CA THR A 103 1.11 -6.43 -10.09
C THR A 103 1.59 -7.09 -8.80
N GLU A 104 2.71 -6.62 -8.24
CA GLU A 104 3.23 -7.11 -6.95
C GLU A 104 2.32 -6.70 -5.79
N SER A 105 1.79 -5.48 -5.79
CA SER A 105 1.04 -4.95 -4.66
C SER A 105 -0.27 -5.70 -4.39
N VAL A 106 -0.88 -6.27 -5.43
CA VAL A 106 -2.09 -7.08 -5.33
C VAL A 106 -1.82 -8.54 -4.96
N ALA A 107 -0.57 -8.99 -4.99
CA ALA A 107 -0.20 -10.37 -4.66
C ALA A 107 -0.22 -10.61 -3.13
N ASN A 108 -0.59 -11.83 -2.74
CA ASN A 108 -0.47 -12.30 -1.36
C ASN A 108 0.97 -12.71 -1.03
N GLY A 109 1.31 -12.74 0.26
CA GLY A 109 2.60 -13.25 0.71
C GLY A 109 2.79 -14.70 0.26
N GLY A 110 3.92 -15.00 -0.37
CA GLY A 110 4.22 -16.32 -0.95
C GLY A 110 3.68 -16.54 -2.36
N GLN A 111 2.94 -15.56 -2.92
CA GLN A 111 2.32 -15.63 -4.24
C GLN A 111 3.19 -14.93 -5.29
N VAL A 112 3.26 -15.51 -6.48
CA VAL A 112 3.94 -14.94 -7.65
C VAL A 112 2.91 -14.70 -8.75
N LEU A 113 2.77 -13.44 -9.17
CA LEU A 113 1.88 -13.04 -10.25
C LEU A 113 2.67 -12.62 -11.49
N LEU A 114 2.23 -13.11 -12.64
CA LEU A 114 2.69 -12.71 -13.96
C LEU A 114 1.53 -11.98 -14.65
N THR A 115 1.80 -10.80 -15.20
CA THR A 115 0.86 -10.21 -16.17
C THR A 115 0.84 -11.06 -17.45
N ARG A 116 -0.23 -10.96 -18.25
CA ARG A 116 -0.30 -11.58 -19.58
C ARG A 116 0.89 -11.21 -20.46
N ALA A 117 1.35 -9.95 -20.41
CA ALA A 117 2.52 -9.50 -21.15
C ALA A 117 3.78 -10.28 -20.74
N ALA A 118 4.00 -10.51 -19.44
CA ALA A 118 5.12 -11.33 -18.97
C ALA A 118 4.97 -12.80 -19.39
N TYR A 119 3.78 -13.38 -19.22
CA TYR A 119 3.50 -14.78 -19.56
C TYR A 119 3.65 -15.07 -21.07
N LEU A 120 3.20 -14.14 -21.93
CA LEU A 120 3.31 -14.27 -23.38
C LEU A 120 4.70 -13.93 -23.92
N SER A 121 5.54 -13.23 -23.13
CA SER A 121 6.95 -12.99 -23.47
C SER A 121 7.82 -14.24 -23.33
N LEU A 122 7.32 -15.29 -22.67
CA LEU A 122 7.94 -16.61 -22.65
C LEU A 122 7.73 -17.34 -23.98
N SER A 123 8.68 -18.17 -24.38
CA SER A 123 8.46 -19.12 -25.47
C SER A 123 7.50 -20.25 -25.08
N ASN A 124 6.98 -20.99 -26.05
CA ASN A 124 6.10 -22.14 -25.79
C ASN A 124 6.80 -23.21 -24.94
N SER A 125 8.09 -23.47 -25.19
CA SER A 125 8.87 -24.45 -24.43
C SER A 125 9.15 -23.98 -22.98
N GLU A 126 9.36 -22.69 -22.76
CA GLU A 126 9.50 -22.11 -21.43
C GLU A 126 8.19 -22.14 -20.65
N ARG A 127 7.06 -21.83 -21.29
CA ARG A 127 5.73 -21.99 -20.68
C ARG A 127 5.45 -23.43 -20.25
N GLY A 128 5.87 -24.41 -21.06
CA GLY A 128 5.72 -25.84 -20.72
C GLY A 128 6.53 -26.29 -19.51
N GLN A 129 7.51 -25.50 -19.06
CA GLN A 129 8.31 -25.79 -17.86
C GLN A 129 7.76 -25.15 -16.58
N LEU A 130 6.79 -24.24 -16.70
CA LEU A 130 6.23 -23.50 -15.58
C LEU A 130 4.82 -24.00 -15.28
N ASP A 131 4.55 -24.30 -14.02
CA ASP A 131 3.19 -24.55 -13.55
C ASP A 131 2.48 -23.20 -13.30
N VAL A 132 1.48 -22.89 -14.13
CA VAL A 132 0.80 -21.60 -14.13
C VAL A 132 -0.71 -21.76 -14.14
N THR A 133 -1.38 -21.03 -13.24
CA THR A 133 -2.85 -20.94 -13.18
C THR A 133 -3.32 -19.59 -13.70
N ALA A 134 -4.24 -19.56 -14.67
CA ALA A 134 -4.86 -18.31 -15.11
C ALA A 134 -5.84 -17.79 -14.05
N LEU A 135 -5.72 -16.52 -13.66
CA LEU A 135 -6.60 -15.87 -12.68
C LEU A 135 -7.67 -14.98 -13.34
N GLY A 136 -7.56 -14.72 -14.65
CA GLY A 136 -8.46 -13.84 -15.39
C GLY A 136 -8.06 -12.36 -15.30
N SER A 137 -8.97 -11.49 -15.72
CA SER A 137 -8.72 -10.05 -15.83
C SER A 137 -9.02 -9.31 -14.53
N MET A 138 -8.05 -8.51 -14.08
CA MET A 138 -8.11 -7.76 -12.82
C MET A 138 -7.97 -6.26 -13.08
N SER A 139 -8.90 -5.46 -12.55
CA SER A 139 -8.79 -4.01 -12.60
C SER A 139 -7.77 -3.53 -11.58
N LEU A 140 -6.64 -3.00 -12.04
CA LEU A 140 -5.62 -2.41 -11.18
C LEU A 140 -5.81 -0.90 -11.07
N ARG A 141 -5.59 -0.35 -9.89
CA ARG A 141 -5.70 1.10 -9.67
C ARG A 141 -4.76 1.87 -10.62
N GLY A 142 -5.29 2.91 -11.26
CA GLY A 142 -4.52 3.76 -12.17
C GLY A 142 -4.11 3.08 -13.48
N VAL A 143 -4.68 1.91 -13.79
CA VAL A 143 -4.58 1.26 -15.09
C VAL A 143 -5.96 1.33 -15.74
N PRO A 144 -6.08 1.90 -16.96
CA PRO A 144 -7.38 2.10 -17.59
C PRO A 144 -8.06 0.79 -18.02
N GLU A 145 -7.26 -0.20 -18.42
CA GLU A 145 -7.75 -1.49 -18.91
C GLU A 145 -7.47 -2.60 -17.89
N PRO A 146 -8.42 -3.53 -17.67
CA PRO A 146 -8.19 -4.71 -16.85
C PRO A 146 -6.99 -5.52 -17.36
N VAL A 147 -6.17 -6.00 -16.42
CA VAL A 147 -4.96 -6.75 -16.71
C VAL A 147 -5.20 -8.22 -16.47
N GLU A 148 -5.04 -9.04 -17.51
CA GLU A 148 -5.04 -10.50 -17.38
C GLU A 148 -3.84 -10.97 -16.54
N MET A 149 -4.13 -11.75 -15.51
CA MET A 149 -3.17 -12.23 -14.52
C MET A 149 -3.03 -13.76 -14.54
N TYR A 150 -1.82 -14.20 -14.24
CA TYR A 150 -1.44 -15.59 -14.12
C TYR A 150 -0.69 -15.80 -12.82
N GLN A 151 -1.01 -16.84 -12.06
CA GLN A 151 -0.26 -17.26 -10.88
C GLN A 151 0.78 -18.29 -11.26
N LEU A 152 2.05 -18.04 -10.94
CA LEU A 152 3.10 -19.04 -11.04
C LEU A 152 3.11 -19.90 -9.76
N ASN A 153 2.80 -21.19 -9.89
CA ASN A 153 2.70 -22.14 -8.79
C ASN A 153 4.11 -22.63 -8.36
N ALA A 154 4.88 -21.73 -7.75
CA ALA A 154 6.27 -22.01 -7.38
C ALA A 154 6.42 -23.14 -6.34
N VAL A 155 5.47 -23.21 -5.40
CA VAL A 155 5.34 -24.27 -4.39
C VAL A 155 3.97 -24.92 -4.59
N VAL A 156 3.97 -26.15 -5.08
CA VAL A 156 2.76 -26.91 -5.39
C VAL A 156 1.94 -27.13 -4.11
N GLY A 157 0.63 -26.92 -4.19
CA GLY A 157 -0.30 -27.08 -3.06
C GLY A 157 -0.54 -25.83 -2.23
N ARG A 158 0.20 -24.73 -2.45
CA ARG A 158 -0.14 -23.45 -1.81
C ARG A 158 -1.46 -22.91 -2.35
N SER A 159 -2.32 -22.49 -1.44
CA SER A 159 -3.51 -21.70 -1.72
C SER A 159 -3.33 -20.26 -1.23
N PHE A 160 -4.07 -19.33 -1.81
CA PHE A 160 -4.01 -17.91 -1.45
C PHE A 160 -5.42 -17.36 -1.28
N ALA A 161 -5.53 -16.30 -0.49
CA ALA A 161 -6.74 -15.50 -0.42
C ALA A 161 -6.97 -14.73 -1.74
N ALA A 162 -8.10 -14.01 -1.84
CA ALA A 162 -8.34 -13.09 -2.95
C ALA A 162 -7.20 -12.08 -3.12
N LEU A 163 -7.02 -11.58 -4.35
CA LEU A 163 -6.01 -10.55 -4.63
C LEU A 163 -6.30 -9.26 -3.86
N ARG A 164 -5.25 -8.56 -3.46
CA ARG A 164 -5.30 -7.37 -2.61
C ARG A 164 -5.57 -6.11 -3.43
N LEU A 165 -6.73 -6.06 -4.10
CA LEU A 165 -7.08 -4.98 -5.02
C LEU A 165 -7.24 -3.61 -4.33
N ASP A 166 -7.47 -3.59 -3.03
CA ASP A 166 -7.67 -2.36 -2.23
C ASP A 166 -6.37 -1.70 -1.73
N HIS A 167 -5.18 -2.21 -2.08
CA HIS A 167 -3.93 -1.74 -1.48
C HIS A 167 -3.41 -0.43 -2.12
N GLU A 168 -3.17 0.58 -1.29
CA GLU A 168 -2.47 1.81 -1.68
C GLU A 168 -0.96 1.54 -1.83
N VAL A 169 -0.43 1.67 -3.04
CA VAL A 169 1.02 1.81 -3.22
C VAL A 169 1.37 3.23 -2.81
N VAL A 170 2.22 3.38 -1.79
CA VAL A 170 2.86 4.66 -1.51
C VAL A 170 3.83 4.87 -2.67
N GLU A 171 3.48 5.73 -3.63
CA GLU A 171 4.42 6.19 -4.64
C GLU A 171 5.50 6.99 -3.89
N ASP A 172 6.72 6.44 -3.83
CA ASP A 172 7.86 7.15 -3.29
C ASP A 172 8.26 8.21 -4.33
N GLY A 173 7.95 9.47 -4.00
CA GLY A 173 8.44 10.72 -4.59
C GLY A 173 8.66 10.80 -6.10
N ASP A 174 7.69 11.39 -6.82
CA ASP A 174 8.02 12.43 -7.80
C ASP A 174 6.88 13.47 -7.84
N LEU A 175 7.19 14.70 -7.37
CA LEU A 175 6.29 15.85 -7.36
C LEU A 175 6.16 16.43 -8.77
N SER A 176 5.49 15.71 -9.69
CA SER A 176 4.89 16.38 -10.85
C SER A 176 3.69 15.61 -11.40
N SER A 177 2.53 16.22 -11.23
CA SER A 177 1.27 15.97 -11.95
C SER A 177 0.83 14.51 -12.11
N THR A 178 0.16 13.97 -11.09
CA THR A 178 -0.84 12.92 -11.33
C THR A 178 -2.16 13.35 -10.68
N SER A 179 -3.15 13.55 -11.54
CA SER A 179 -4.53 13.80 -11.18
C SER A 179 -5.06 12.62 -10.37
N PHE A 180 -5.34 12.84 -9.09
CA PHE A 180 -5.90 11.83 -8.20
C PHE A 180 -7.42 11.75 -8.42
N SER A 181 -7.87 10.73 -9.13
CA SER A 181 -9.27 10.32 -9.11
C SER A 181 -9.54 9.54 -7.82
N ASP A 182 -10.18 10.20 -6.86
CA ASP A 182 -10.54 9.66 -5.54
C ASP A 182 -11.88 8.90 -5.54
N THR A 183 -11.94 7.82 -6.31
CA THR A 183 -13.01 6.83 -6.23
C THR A 183 -12.42 5.46 -5.87
N GLY A 184 -11.91 5.34 -4.65
CA GLY A 184 -11.48 4.09 -4.04
C GLY A 184 -12.13 3.92 -2.68
N SER A 185 -12.84 2.82 -2.50
CA SER A 185 -13.66 2.47 -1.32
C SER A 185 -12.89 2.64 0.01
N LEU A 186 -13.45 3.44 0.93
CA LEU A 186 -12.97 3.63 2.30
C LEU A 186 -13.28 2.39 3.17
N ARG A 187 -12.72 1.22 2.85
CA ARG A 187 -12.80 0.01 3.68
C ARG A 187 -11.43 -0.60 4.03
N GLY A 188 -10.36 0.21 3.99
CA GLY A 188 -9.12 -0.12 4.67
C GLY A 188 -9.25 0.02 6.20
N SER A 189 -8.72 -0.95 6.95
CA SER A 189 -8.58 -0.86 8.41
C SER A 189 -7.83 0.44 8.77
N ILE A 190 -8.50 1.31 9.52
CA ILE A 190 -7.96 2.60 9.95
C ILE A 190 -6.84 2.31 10.96
N ASN A 191 -5.62 2.83 10.72
CA ASN A 191 -4.51 2.67 11.67
C ASN A 191 -4.87 3.27 13.05
N ALA A 192 -4.23 2.78 14.13
CA ALA A 192 -4.56 3.19 15.50
C ALA A 192 -4.47 4.71 15.72
N SER A 193 -3.54 5.38 15.03
CA SER A 193 -3.39 6.84 15.07
C SER A 193 -4.55 7.55 14.36
N ALA A 194 -4.96 7.13 13.16
CA ALA A 194 -6.12 7.72 12.48
C ALA A 194 -7.43 7.46 13.24
N GLN A 195 -7.57 6.33 13.95
CA GLN A 195 -8.73 6.12 14.82
C GLN A 195 -8.80 7.17 15.93
N LYS A 196 -7.67 7.44 16.60
CA LYS A 196 -7.59 8.47 17.64
C LYS A 196 -7.90 9.87 17.11
N PHE A 197 -7.39 10.21 15.93
CA PHE A 197 -7.71 11.49 15.28
C PHE A 197 -9.19 11.57 14.88
N SER A 198 -9.76 10.49 14.33
CA SER A 198 -11.17 10.44 13.94
C SER A 198 -12.08 10.64 15.15
N ILE A 199 -11.83 9.95 16.25
CA ILE A 199 -12.59 10.10 17.51
C ILE A 199 -12.45 11.52 18.05
N SER A 200 -11.25 12.09 18.05
CA SER A 200 -10.99 13.44 18.59
C SER A 200 -11.68 14.52 17.74
N ILE A 201 -11.58 14.44 16.41
CA ILE A 201 -12.25 15.35 15.48
C ILE A 201 -13.77 15.19 15.62
N LYS A 202 -14.30 13.96 15.71
CA LYS A 202 -15.73 13.72 15.91
C LYS A 202 -16.23 14.26 17.26
N ALA A 203 -15.45 14.14 18.33
CA ALA A 203 -15.81 14.69 19.63
C ALA A 203 -15.87 16.23 19.62
N VAL A 204 -14.94 16.88 18.93
CA VAL A 204 -14.89 18.35 18.84
C VAL A 204 -15.96 18.90 17.90
N PHE A 205 -16.08 18.33 16.70
CA PHE A 205 -16.95 18.88 15.66
C PHE A 205 -18.38 18.31 15.70
N GLY A 206 -18.59 17.13 16.29
CA GLY A 206 -19.90 16.50 16.44
C GLY A 206 -20.89 17.27 17.31
N ALA A 207 -20.41 18.21 18.13
CA ALA A 207 -21.25 19.10 18.94
C ALA A 207 -21.89 20.25 18.14
N PHE A 208 -21.46 20.47 16.90
CA PHE A 208 -21.95 21.57 16.05
C PHE A 208 -22.97 21.11 15.02
N ALA A 209 -23.89 22.00 14.65
CA ALA A 209 -24.82 21.75 13.55
C ALA A 209 -24.07 21.53 12.22
N PRO A 210 -24.60 20.70 11.29
CA PRO A 210 -23.90 20.34 10.06
C PRO A 210 -23.42 21.55 9.22
N ALA A 211 -24.20 22.63 9.17
CA ALA A 211 -23.81 23.86 8.46
C ALA A 211 -22.53 24.52 9.04
N HIS A 212 -22.35 24.47 10.37
CA HIS A 212 -21.14 25.00 11.01
C HIS A 212 -19.97 24.01 10.93
N GLN A 213 -20.24 22.70 10.91
CA GLN A 213 -19.21 21.68 10.69
C GLN A 213 -18.51 21.86 9.34
N GLN A 214 -19.26 22.24 8.30
CA GLN A 214 -18.69 22.54 6.97
C GLN A 214 -17.67 23.67 7.04
N GLN A 215 -18.01 24.79 7.67
CA GLN A 215 -17.12 25.96 7.76
C GLN A 215 -15.83 25.64 8.51
N LEU A 216 -15.88 24.72 9.47
CA LEU A 216 -14.72 24.34 10.28
C LEU A 216 -13.85 23.25 9.63
N LEU A 217 -14.46 22.32 8.90
CA LEU A 217 -13.75 21.21 8.27
C LEU A 217 -13.12 21.60 6.92
N MET A 218 -13.69 22.55 6.18
CA MET A 218 -13.15 22.98 4.88
C MET A 218 -11.70 23.51 4.95
N PRO A 219 -11.34 24.41 5.89
CA PRO A 219 -9.94 24.85 6.03
C PRO A 219 -8.98 23.71 6.38
N LEU A 220 -9.44 22.69 7.12
CA LEU A 220 -8.65 21.51 7.43
C LEU A 220 -8.46 20.64 6.18
N CYS A 221 -9.50 20.47 5.36
CA CYS A 221 -9.40 19.77 4.08
C CYS A 221 -8.40 20.46 3.14
N GLU A 222 -8.45 21.79 3.03
CA GLU A 222 -7.52 22.55 2.19
C GLU A 222 -6.07 22.44 2.69
N ARG A 223 -5.85 22.67 3.98
CA ARG A 223 -4.52 22.66 4.59
C ARG A 223 -3.86 21.28 4.50
N TRP A 224 -4.64 20.22 4.62
CA TRP A 224 -4.16 18.85 4.49
C TRP A 224 -4.33 18.29 3.08
N GLN A 225 -4.80 19.07 2.10
CA GLN A 225 -5.08 18.61 0.73
C GLN A 225 -5.91 17.31 0.70
N VAL A 226 -7.01 17.27 1.45
CA VAL A 226 -7.94 16.14 1.54
C VAL A 226 -9.10 16.38 0.60
N SER A 227 -9.30 15.47 -0.35
CA SER A 227 -10.43 15.54 -1.28
C SER A 227 -11.74 15.19 -0.58
N LEU A 228 -12.80 15.93 -0.90
CA LEU A 228 -14.14 15.69 -0.38
C LEU A 228 -14.75 14.38 -0.94
N PRO A 229 -15.60 13.68 -0.17
CA PRO A 229 -16.31 12.50 -0.67
C PRO A 229 -17.17 12.83 -1.91
N PRO A 230 -17.16 11.96 -2.95
CA PRO A 230 -18.03 12.14 -4.11
C PRO A 230 -19.49 12.03 -3.67
N SER A 231 -20.32 13.01 -4.05
CA SER A 231 -21.75 13.05 -3.72
C SER A 231 -22.57 13.35 -4.97
N SER A 232 -23.59 12.54 -5.24
CA SER A 232 -24.50 12.75 -6.37
C SER A 232 -25.52 13.87 -6.12
N LYS A 233 -25.69 14.32 -4.85
CA LYS A 233 -26.49 15.48 -4.42
C LYS A 233 -25.96 15.97 -3.06
N ALA A 234 -24.99 16.88 -3.06
CA ALA A 234 -24.25 17.27 -1.86
C ALA A 234 -25.08 18.13 -0.88
N THR A 235 -25.80 17.47 0.03
CA THR A 235 -26.24 18.05 1.30
C THR A 235 -25.23 17.66 2.39
N TRP A 236 -24.77 18.64 3.17
CA TRP A 236 -23.84 18.41 4.29
C TRP A 236 -24.60 17.72 5.43
N ASN A 237 -24.73 16.40 5.35
CA ASN A 237 -25.37 15.56 6.37
C ASN A 237 -24.32 14.90 7.27
N GLU A 238 -24.78 14.26 8.35
CA GLU A 238 -23.92 13.62 9.34
C GLU A 238 -23.01 12.54 8.73
N GLU A 239 -23.54 11.74 7.80
CA GLU A 239 -22.81 10.71 7.06
C GLU A 239 -21.70 11.28 6.17
N TYR A 240 -21.97 12.39 5.48
CA TYR A 240 -20.99 13.09 4.66
C TYR A 240 -19.89 13.72 5.52
N CYS A 241 -20.27 14.33 6.64
CA CYS A 241 -19.34 14.89 7.62
C CYS A 241 -18.41 13.80 8.19
N GLU A 242 -18.97 12.64 8.56
CA GLU A 242 -18.19 11.50 9.02
C GLU A 242 -17.22 10.99 7.95
N GLY A 243 -17.65 10.96 6.68
CA GLY A 243 -16.79 10.65 5.53
C GLY A 243 -15.62 11.62 5.38
N VAL A 244 -15.85 12.93 5.55
CA VAL A 244 -14.81 13.97 5.51
C VAL A 244 -13.84 13.82 6.68
N ILE A 245 -14.35 13.68 7.91
CA ILE A 245 -13.56 13.48 9.13
C ILE A 245 -12.65 12.27 9.00
N ARG A 246 -13.19 11.16 8.47
CA ARG A 246 -12.42 9.93 8.26
C ARG A 246 -11.27 10.13 7.29
N ARG A 247 -11.48 10.85 6.18
CA ARG A 247 -10.42 11.15 5.20
C ARG A 247 -9.32 12.03 5.78
N ILE A 248 -9.69 13.05 6.57
CA ILE A 248 -8.72 13.88 7.29
C ILE A 248 -7.92 13.02 8.28
N ALA A 249 -8.60 12.22 9.09
CA ALA A 249 -7.98 11.40 10.12
C ALA A 249 -6.99 10.38 9.55
N VAL A 250 -7.31 9.75 8.41
CA VAL A 250 -6.39 8.84 7.70
C VAL A 250 -5.12 9.55 7.26
N LYS A 251 -5.24 10.75 6.67
CA LYS A 251 -4.08 11.50 6.17
C LYS A 251 -3.19 11.99 7.31
N VAL A 252 -3.79 12.54 8.37
CA VAL A 252 -3.09 12.98 9.58
C VAL A 252 -2.43 11.80 10.30
N GLY A 253 -3.15 10.68 10.45
CA GLY A 253 -2.65 9.48 11.11
C GLY A 253 -1.42 8.89 10.43
N ARG A 254 -1.37 8.89 9.09
CA ARG A 254 -0.18 8.44 8.33
C ARG A 254 1.04 9.33 8.56
N VAL A 255 0.84 10.65 8.61
CA VAL A 255 1.92 11.60 8.89
C VAL A 255 2.43 11.43 10.32
N ALA A 256 1.53 11.27 11.28
CA ALA A 256 1.91 11.01 12.68
C ALA A 256 2.72 9.72 12.84
N ASP A 257 2.30 8.63 12.18
CA ASP A 257 3.03 7.36 12.21
C ASP A 257 4.38 7.46 11.51
N HIS A 258 4.47 8.20 10.40
CA HIS A 258 5.73 8.46 9.71
C HIS A 258 6.72 9.26 10.58
N CYS A 259 6.25 10.30 11.26
CA CYS A 259 7.07 11.07 12.20
C CYS A 259 7.52 10.25 13.42
N ALA A 260 6.68 9.34 13.91
CA ALA A 260 7.04 8.43 15.00
C ALA A 260 8.12 7.41 14.56
N ALA A 261 8.06 6.96 13.31
CA ALA A 261 9.05 6.06 12.74
C ALA A 261 10.40 6.75 12.46
N SER A 262 10.38 7.99 11.96
CA SER A 262 11.59 8.77 11.66
C SER A 262 12.23 9.42 12.90
N GLY A 263 11.49 9.60 13.99
CA GLY A 263 11.99 10.12 15.27
C GLY A 263 12.86 9.16 16.09
N SER A 264 13.17 7.96 15.58
CA SER A 264 14.06 7.00 16.27
C SER A 264 15.55 7.37 16.22
N GLU A 265 15.95 8.41 15.46
CA GLU A 265 17.30 8.99 15.53
C GLU A 265 17.38 10.31 16.33
N HIS A 266 16.27 10.94 16.70
CA HIS A 266 16.26 12.04 17.67
C HIS A 266 15.03 11.95 18.56
N SER A 267 15.24 11.53 19.80
CA SER A 267 14.23 11.47 20.84
C SER A 267 13.51 12.82 21.00
N VAL A 268 12.26 12.89 20.55
CA VAL A 268 11.30 13.86 21.07
C VAL A 268 10.11 13.07 21.60
N SER A 269 10.12 12.91 22.91
CA SER A 269 9.03 12.36 23.71
C SER A 269 7.76 13.19 23.53
N THR A 270 6.71 12.60 22.95
CA THR A 270 5.34 13.13 23.06
C THR A 270 4.73 12.68 24.39
N LEU A 271 5.31 13.16 25.49
CA LEU A 271 4.70 13.12 26.82
C LEU A 271 5.02 14.43 27.54
N GLY A 272 4.00 15.29 27.65
CA GLY A 272 3.97 16.38 28.60
C GLY A 272 4.22 17.79 28.03
N SER A 273 3.25 18.66 28.32
CA SER A 273 3.35 20.12 28.40
C SER A 273 3.15 20.98 27.15
N ALA A 274 1.98 21.64 27.22
CA ALA A 274 1.77 23.07 27.06
C ALA A 274 1.91 23.69 25.66
N SER A 275 0.78 24.25 25.22
CA SER A 275 0.63 25.22 24.15
C SER A 275 1.75 26.27 24.15
N LEU A 276 2.62 26.21 23.15
CA LEU A 276 3.48 27.33 22.75
C LEU A 276 2.91 27.90 21.46
N ILE A 277 2.18 29.01 21.59
CA ILE A 277 1.84 29.88 20.47
C ILE A 277 3.05 30.80 20.27
N ILE A 278 3.81 30.59 19.19
CA ILE A 278 4.82 31.55 18.76
C ILE A 278 4.14 32.49 17.76
N ILE A 279 3.78 33.69 18.21
CA ILE A 279 3.38 34.79 17.34
C ILE A 279 4.67 35.49 16.90
N SER A 280 5.16 35.16 15.70
CA SER A 280 6.21 35.94 15.06
C SER A 280 5.60 37.23 14.51
N ASN A 281 5.75 38.32 15.25
CA ASN A 281 5.38 39.64 14.79
C ASN A 281 6.53 40.19 13.92
N HIS A 282 6.42 40.07 12.59
CA HIS A 282 7.33 40.74 11.66
C HIS A 282 6.53 41.65 10.72
N GLY A 283 6.44 42.91 11.11
CA GLY A 283 5.90 43.99 10.28
C GLY A 283 6.35 45.35 10.81
N LEU A 284 7.35 45.92 10.11
CA LEU A 284 7.65 47.35 9.99
C LEU A 284 8.38 48.06 11.15
N GLU A 285 9.70 47.89 11.20
CA GLU A 285 10.61 49.02 11.46
C GLU A 285 11.72 49.03 10.41
N ARG A 286 11.55 49.83 9.35
CA ARG A 286 12.64 50.44 8.57
C ARG A 286 12.14 51.62 7.75
N GLU A 287 12.26 52.83 8.30
CA GLU A 287 12.67 54.07 7.63
C GLU A 287 13.25 54.96 8.76
N LEU A 288 14.34 55.71 8.71
CA LEU A 288 15.44 56.00 7.78
C LEU A 288 16.51 56.65 8.69
N HIS A 289 17.80 56.37 8.47
CA HIS A 289 18.87 57.22 9.02
C HIS A 289 18.89 58.56 8.27
N GLY A 290 18.91 59.66 9.02
CA GLY A 290 19.18 61.00 8.52
C GLY A 290 19.84 61.84 9.62
N ASN A 291 21.14 62.07 9.44
CA ASN A 291 22.13 62.83 10.23
C ASN A 291 22.75 62.14 11.45
#